data_AF-A0AAD1M0K5-F1
#
_entry.id   AF-A0AAD1M0K5-F1
#
_cell.length_a   1.000
_cell.length_b   1.000
_cell.length_c   1.000
_cell.angle_alpha   90.00
_cell.angle_beta   90.00
_cell.angle_gamma   90.00
#
_symmetry.space_group_name_H-M   'P 1'
#
loop_
_entity.id
_entity.type
_entity.pdbx_description
1 polymer ?
#
loop_
_entity_poly.entity_id
_entity_poly.type
_entity_poly.pdbx_seq_one_letter_code
_entity_poly.pdbx_strand_id
1 'polypeptide(L)'
;MSAGIELPRRVFAHGFLLNRGEKMSKSVGNVIDPVALVDTFGVDQVRYFLLREVPFGQDGSYSDEAIITRINTDLANELGNLAQRSLSMVAKNLNGIVPTPGEFSADDTELLAIADGLLEQVRTHFDAQAMHLALEAIWLMLGAANKYFSAQQPWVLRKSESESDQTRFRTVLYVTCEVLRIAALLIQPVLPESASKLLDLLGQPADQRTFAAVGTRLTPGTVLPPPTAVFPRYQPE
;
A
#
# COMPACT_ATOMS: atom_id res chain seq x y z
N MET A 1 17.92 -23.70 -30.11
CA MET A 1 18.44 -23.27 -31.43
C MET A 1 18.43 -24.36 -32.50
N SER A 2 18.52 -25.65 -32.16
CA SER A 2 18.45 -26.75 -33.15
C SER A 2 17.05 -27.04 -33.73
N ALA A 3 15.98 -26.73 -32.99
CA ALA A 3 14.61 -27.08 -33.39
C ALA A 3 13.84 -25.96 -34.12
N GLY A 4 14.49 -24.82 -34.42
CA GLY A 4 13.83 -23.68 -35.09
C GLY A 4 12.75 -22.97 -34.26
N ILE A 5 12.71 -23.17 -32.95
CA ILE A 5 11.74 -22.55 -32.02
C ILE A 5 12.26 -21.20 -31.51
N GLU A 6 11.37 -20.22 -31.33
CA GLU A 6 11.67 -18.92 -30.74
C GLU A 6 12.24 -19.08 -29.32
N LEU A 7 13.29 -18.31 -29.02
CA LEU A 7 13.95 -18.33 -27.71
C LEU A 7 13.22 -17.42 -26.72
N PRO A 8 13.32 -17.70 -25.40
CA PRO A 8 12.82 -16.77 -24.40
C PRO A 8 13.51 -15.41 -24.53
N ARG A 9 12.73 -14.32 -24.48
CA ARG A 9 13.27 -12.96 -24.54
C ARG A 9 14.07 -12.57 -23.29
N ARG A 10 13.73 -13.17 -22.15
CA ARG A 10 14.40 -12.95 -20.87
C ARG A 10 14.25 -14.16 -19.97
N VAL A 11 15.31 -14.47 -19.22
CA VAL A 11 15.30 -15.43 -18.11
C VAL A 11 15.83 -14.68 -16.90
N PHE A 12 15.03 -14.59 -15.85
CA PHE A 12 15.44 -14.00 -14.57
C PHE A 12 15.50 -15.11 -13.52
N ALA A 13 16.65 -15.26 -12.88
CA ALA A 13 16.83 -16.18 -11.76
C ALA A 13 16.87 -15.36 -10.46
N HIS A 14 15.94 -15.62 -9.55
CA HIS A 14 15.95 -15.02 -8.22
C HIS A 14 16.94 -15.75 -7.30
N GLY A 15 17.35 -15.09 -6.21
CA GLY A 15 18.18 -15.73 -5.19
C GLY A 15 17.41 -16.76 -4.35
N PHE A 16 18.14 -17.46 -3.49
CA PHE A 16 17.55 -18.43 -2.59
C PHE A 16 16.84 -17.75 -1.42
N LEU A 17 15.77 -18.38 -0.93
CA LEU A 17 15.18 -18.06 0.36
C LEU A 17 15.78 -18.98 1.42
N LEU A 18 16.39 -18.39 2.42
CA LEU A 18 17.01 -19.04 3.57
C LEU A 18 16.07 -18.97 4.78
N ASN A 19 16.19 -19.90 5.72
CA ASN A 19 15.52 -19.84 7.01
C ASN A 19 16.55 -19.47 8.07
N ARG A 20 16.43 -18.26 8.66
CA ARG A 20 17.40 -17.70 9.61
C ARG A 20 18.85 -17.81 9.12
N GLY A 21 19.08 -17.55 7.83
CA GLY A 21 20.39 -17.60 7.18
C GLY A 21 20.86 -19.00 6.73
N GLU A 22 20.08 -20.05 7.01
CA GLU A 22 20.43 -21.42 6.61
C GLU A 22 19.62 -21.89 5.40
N LYS A 23 20.23 -22.71 4.54
CA LYS A 23 19.51 -23.35 3.42
C LYS A 23 18.45 -24.29 3.98
N MET A 24 17.23 -24.16 3.47
CA MET A 24 16.13 -25.06 3.82
C MET A 24 16.42 -26.48 3.33
N SER A 25 16.30 -27.47 4.21
CA SER A 25 16.43 -28.89 3.83
C SER A 25 15.59 -29.79 4.74
N LYS A 26 15.06 -30.87 4.15
CA LYS A 26 14.28 -31.88 4.91
C LYS A 26 15.11 -32.54 6.01
N SER A 27 16.42 -32.70 5.80
CA SER A 27 17.33 -33.31 6.78
C SER A 27 17.60 -32.43 7.99
N VAL A 28 17.68 -31.11 7.81
CA VAL A 28 17.86 -30.15 8.93
C VAL A 28 16.52 -29.89 9.63
N GLY A 29 15.39 -30.16 8.97
CA GLY A 29 14.06 -29.96 9.54
C GLY A 29 13.63 -28.49 9.58
N ASN A 30 14.32 -27.61 8.85
CA ASN A 30 14.09 -26.16 8.81
C ASN A 30 13.31 -25.72 7.55
N VAL A 31 12.66 -26.65 6.84
CA VAL A 31 11.81 -26.31 5.70
C VAL A 31 10.56 -25.60 6.19
N ILE A 32 10.24 -24.47 5.56
CA ILE A 32 9.02 -23.72 5.86
C ILE A 32 7.97 -24.07 4.83
N ASP A 33 6.80 -24.49 5.30
CA ASP A 33 5.64 -24.72 4.45
C ASP A 33 4.96 -23.37 4.13
N PRO A 34 4.90 -22.95 2.86
CA PRO A 34 4.22 -21.71 2.48
C PRO A 34 2.72 -21.73 2.81
N VAL A 35 2.07 -22.91 2.85
CA VAL A 35 0.65 -23.01 3.25
C VAL A 35 0.50 -22.68 4.73
N ALA A 36 1.36 -23.24 5.58
CA ALA A 36 1.36 -22.94 7.01
C ALA A 36 1.66 -21.45 7.30
N LEU A 37 2.56 -20.82 6.53
CA LEU A 37 2.79 -19.38 6.61
C LEU A 37 1.53 -18.58 6.26
N VAL A 38 0.83 -18.97 5.20
CA VAL A 38 -0.40 -18.31 4.76
C VAL A 38 -1.51 -18.48 5.79
N ASP A 39 -1.67 -19.68 6.36
CA ASP A 39 -2.66 -19.96 7.41
C ASP A 39 -2.39 -19.14 8.67
N THR A 40 -1.11 -18.86 8.97
CA THR A 40 -0.67 -18.09 10.14
C THR A 40 -0.80 -16.59 9.91
N PHE A 41 -0.24 -16.07 8.82
CA PHE A 41 -0.05 -14.63 8.61
C PHE A 41 -1.04 -13.98 7.62
N GLY A 42 -1.68 -14.77 6.78
CA GLY A 42 -2.52 -14.32 5.67
C GLY A 42 -1.77 -14.23 4.33
N VAL A 43 -2.50 -14.48 3.23
CA VAL A 43 -1.95 -14.54 1.86
C VAL A 43 -1.22 -13.26 1.49
N ASP A 44 -1.89 -12.12 1.66
CA ASP A 44 -1.37 -10.81 1.27
C ASP A 44 -0.14 -10.42 2.09
N GLN A 45 -0.15 -10.68 3.39
CA GLN A 45 0.96 -10.42 4.30
C GLN A 45 2.21 -11.20 3.88
N VAL A 46 2.07 -12.49 3.56
CA VAL A 46 3.18 -13.32 3.08
C VAL A 46 3.70 -12.83 1.73
N ARG A 47 2.81 -12.47 0.78
CA ARG A 47 3.20 -11.91 -0.52
C ARG A 47 3.97 -10.61 -0.38
N TYR A 48 3.50 -9.69 0.47
CA TYR A 48 4.21 -8.45 0.76
C TYR A 48 5.60 -8.73 1.34
N PHE A 49 5.68 -9.56 2.38
CA PHE A 49 6.94 -9.88 3.03
C PHE A 49 7.98 -10.41 2.04
N LEU A 50 7.62 -11.42 1.23
CA LEU A 50 8.53 -12.03 0.28
C LEU A 50 9.01 -11.06 -0.81
N LEU A 51 8.14 -10.15 -1.26
CA LEU A 51 8.46 -9.18 -2.31
C LEU A 51 9.13 -7.90 -1.77
N ARG A 52 9.03 -7.63 -0.46
CA ARG A 52 9.60 -6.44 0.19
C ARG A 52 10.92 -6.71 0.89
N GLU A 53 11.04 -7.83 1.59
CA GLU A 53 12.18 -8.14 2.45
C GLU A 53 13.40 -8.57 1.64
N VAL A 54 13.17 -9.32 0.55
CA VAL A 54 14.25 -9.88 -0.27
C VAL A 54 14.48 -9.00 -1.50
N PRO A 55 15.67 -8.39 -1.66
CA PRO A 55 16.05 -7.78 -2.92
C PRO A 55 16.06 -8.83 -4.02
N PHE A 56 15.14 -8.72 -4.98
CA PHE A 56 15.02 -9.71 -6.06
C PHE A 56 16.32 -9.80 -6.86
N GLY A 57 16.93 -10.99 -6.86
CA GLY A 57 18.25 -11.27 -7.45
C GLY A 57 19.35 -11.55 -6.41
N GLN A 58 19.08 -11.32 -5.13
CA GLN A 58 19.94 -11.71 -4.01
C GLN A 58 19.29 -12.81 -3.17
N ASP A 59 20.10 -13.53 -2.40
CA ASP A 59 19.58 -14.43 -1.38
C ASP A 59 18.92 -13.61 -0.26
N GLY A 60 17.79 -14.10 0.24
CA GLY A 60 17.05 -13.48 1.35
C GLY A 60 16.85 -14.46 2.48
N SER A 61 16.54 -13.96 3.68
CA SER A 61 16.25 -14.81 4.83
C SER A 61 14.85 -14.54 5.37
N TYR A 62 14.11 -15.61 5.60
CA TYR A 62 12.91 -15.60 6.42
C TYR A 62 13.26 -15.69 7.91
N SER A 63 12.47 -15.03 8.75
CA SER A 63 12.29 -15.36 10.16
C SER A 63 10.89 -14.91 10.60
N ASP A 64 10.30 -15.56 11.61
CA ASP A 64 9.00 -15.19 12.16
C ASP A 64 9.02 -13.73 12.64
N GLU A 65 10.11 -13.31 13.27
CA GLU A 65 10.29 -11.95 13.77
C GLU A 65 10.28 -10.93 12.63
N ALA A 66 10.97 -11.22 11.52
CA ALA A 66 11.04 -10.32 10.37
C ALA A 66 9.68 -10.13 9.70
N ILE A 67 8.92 -11.21 9.48
CA ILE A 67 7.58 -11.11 8.86
C ILE A 67 6.60 -10.39 9.78
N ILE A 68 6.62 -10.68 11.08
CA ILE A 68 5.77 -10.01 12.08
C ILE A 68 6.08 -8.51 12.11
N THR A 69 7.37 -8.13 12.10
CA THR A 69 7.78 -6.73 12.03
C THR A 69 7.21 -6.07 10.78
N ARG A 70 7.42 -6.63 9.58
CA ARG A 70 6.92 -6.04 8.33
C ARG A 70 5.40 -5.89 8.30
N ILE A 71 4.66 -6.89 8.75
CA ILE A 71 3.20 -6.80 8.84
C ILE A 71 2.79 -5.64 9.75
N ASN A 72 3.40 -5.55 10.93
CA ASN A 72 3.01 -4.56 11.91
C ASN A 72 3.45 -3.13 11.54
N THR A 73 4.68 -2.94 11.06
CA THR A 73 5.22 -1.61 10.73
C THR A 73 4.65 -1.11 9.42
N ASP A 74 4.77 -1.91 8.35
CA ASP A 74 4.55 -1.42 7.00
C ASP A 74 3.06 -1.49 6.64
N LEU A 75 2.41 -2.63 6.92
CA LEU A 75 1.01 -2.83 6.54
C LEU A 75 0.05 -2.21 7.57
N ALA A 76 0.18 -2.58 8.85
CA ALA A 76 -0.77 -2.16 9.87
C ALA A 76 -0.56 -0.69 10.28
N ASN A 77 0.67 -0.26 10.57
CA ASN A 77 0.93 1.08 11.10
C ASN A 77 1.06 2.16 10.01
N GLU A 78 1.80 1.94 8.93
CA GLU A 78 1.98 2.96 7.89
C GLU A 78 0.74 3.09 7.00
N LEU A 79 0.29 2.00 6.36
CA LEU A 79 -0.85 2.03 5.44
C LEU A 79 -2.20 1.93 6.17
N GLY A 80 -2.39 0.89 6.97
CA GLY A 80 -3.66 0.56 7.60
C GLY A 80 -4.17 1.64 8.56
N ASN A 81 -3.30 2.17 9.41
CA ASN A 81 -3.68 3.24 10.35
C ASN A 81 -3.97 4.57 9.64
N LEU A 82 -3.23 4.92 8.58
CA LEU A 82 -3.53 6.11 7.78
C LEU A 82 -4.91 6.00 7.13
N ALA A 83 -5.20 4.86 6.50
CA ALA A 83 -6.51 4.55 5.94
C ALA A 83 -7.61 4.60 7.00
N GLN A 84 -7.44 3.90 8.12
CA GLN A 84 -8.45 3.86 9.17
C GLN A 84 -8.73 5.25 9.75
N ARG A 85 -7.69 6.05 10.05
CA ARG A 85 -7.86 7.39 10.64
C ARG A 85 -8.56 8.35 9.67
N SER A 86 -8.13 8.40 8.42
CA SER A 86 -8.70 9.30 7.41
C SER A 86 -10.14 8.93 7.07
N LEU A 87 -10.41 7.65 6.73
CA LEU A 87 -11.75 7.17 6.39
C LEU A 87 -12.72 7.28 7.58
N SER A 88 -12.25 7.06 8.82
CA SER A 88 -13.07 7.29 10.01
C SER A 88 -13.46 8.76 10.20
N MET A 89 -12.58 9.71 9.85
CA MET A 89 -12.94 11.12 9.88
C MET A 89 -13.95 11.46 8.78
N VAL A 90 -13.78 10.93 7.56
CA VAL A 90 -14.78 11.12 6.49
C VAL A 90 -16.15 10.57 6.91
N ALA A 91 -16.20 9.36 7.46
CA ALA A 91 -17.43 8.75 7.93
C ALA A 91 -18.12 9.55 9.05
N LYS A 92 -17.36 9.97 10.08
CA LYS A 92 -17.92 10.62 11.28
C LYS A 92 -18.19 12.11 11.11
N ASN A 93 -17.40 12.80 10.30
CA ASN A 93 -17.39 14.26 10.22
C ASN A 93 -17.92 14.79 8.88
N LEU A 94 -17.98 13.95 7.83
CA LEU A 94 -18.42 14.33 6.48
C LEU A 94 -19.48 13.36 5.93
N ASN A 95 -20.22 12.68 6.80
CA ASN A 95 -21.31 11.75 6.48
C ASN A 95 -20.90 10.61 5.51
N GLY A 96 -19.63 10.23 5.51
CA GLY A 96 -19.12 9.20 4.59
C GLY A 96 -19.06 9.67 3.15
N ILE A 97 -18.97 10.99 2.90
CA ILE A 97 -18.91 11.53 1.54
C ILE A 97 -17.51 12.11 1.30
N VAL A 98 -16.90 11.76 0.16
CA VAL A 98 -15.62 12.34 -0.25
C VAL A 98 -15.75 13.87 -0.30
N PRO A 99 -14.94 14.63 0.46
CA PRO A 99 -15.06 16.08 0.50
C PRO A 99 -14.69 16.72 -0.83
N THR A 100 -15.30 17.87 -1.11
CA THR A 100 -14.77 18.78 -2.14
C THR A 100 -13.58 19.55 -1.54
N PRO A 101 -12.37 19.45 -2.13
CA PRO A 101 -11.23 20.21 -1.66
C PRO A 101 -11.38 21.69 -2.01
N GLY A 102 -10.81 22.57 -1.18
CA GLY A 102 -10.53 23.96 -1.55
C GLY A 102 -9.24 24.08 -2.37
N GLU A 103 -8.63 25.26 -2.37
CA GLU A 103 -7.31 25.45 -2.99
C GLU A 103 -6.24 24.60 -2.30
N PHE A 104 -5.35 24.01 -3.11
CA PHE A 104 -4.24 23.21 -2.63
C PHE A 104 -3.10 24.10 -2.15
N SER A 105 -2.58 23.80 -0.96
CA SER A 105 -1.34 24.40 -0.47
C SER A 105 -0.12 23.85 -1.21
N ALA A 106 1.07 24.41 -0.92
CA ALA A 106 2.33 23.87 -1.42
C ALA A 106 2.52 22.41 -0.97
N ASP A 107 2.28 22.11 0.32
CA ASP A 107 2.42 20.76 0.88
C ASP A 107 1.44 19.76 0.21
N ASP A 108 0.21 20.20 -0.11
CA ASP A 108 -0.76 19.36 -0.82
C ASP A 108 -0.26 18.99 -2.20
N THR A 109 0.23 20.01 -2.91
CA THR A 109 0.70 19.88 -4.29
C THR A 109 1.95 19.02 -4.35
N GLU A 110 2.87 19.16 -3.39
CA GLU A 110 4.05 18.33 -3.27
C GLU A 110 3.69 16.85 -3.07
N LEU A 111 2.79 16.56 -2.13
CA LEU A 111 2.38 15.18 -1.87
C LEU A 111 1.63 14.56 -3.05
N LEU A 112 0.74 15.31 -3.69
CA LEU A 112 0.02 14.87 -4.89
C LEU A 112 0.99 14.63 -6.06
N ALA A 113 1.99 15.49 -6.25
CA ALA A 113 3.00 15.31 -7.30
C ALA A 113 3.86 14.06 -7.10
N ILE A 114 4.23 13.75 -5.84
CA ILE A 114 4.91 12.49 -5.51
C ILE A 114 4.02 11.30 -5.90
N ALA A 115 2.75 11.32 -5.51
CA ALA A 115 1.81 10.24 -5.82
C ALA A 115 1.57 10.07 -7.33
N ASP A 116 1.43 11.17 -8.08
CA ASP A 116 1.22 11.15 -9.53
C ASP A 116 2.41 10.56 -10.30
N GLY A 117 3.63 10.78 -9.80
CA GLY A 117 4.85 10.25 -10.40
C GLY A 117 5.08 8.75 -10.17
N LEU A 118 4.36 8.13 -9.23
CA LEU A 118 4.63 6.76 -8.81
C LEU A 118 4.40 5.71 -9.89
N LEU A 119 3.41 5.88 -10.77
CA LEU A 119 3.08 4.83 -11.75
C LEU A 119 4.26 4.54 -12.68
N GLU A 120 4.93 5.56 -13.20
CA GLU A 120 6.08 5.38 -14.10
C GLU A 120 7.30 4.83 -13.35
N GLN A 121 7.52 5.24 -12.10
CA GLN A 121 8.59 4.70 -11.27
C GLN A 121 8.36 3.22 -10.95
N VAL A 122 7.15 2.86 -10.52
CA VAL A 122 6.75 1.47 -10.24
C VAL A 122 6.86 0.62 -11.50
N ARG A 123 6.38 1.10 -12.66
CA ARG A 123 6.51 0.39 -13.94
C ARG A 123 7.98 0.08 -14.26
N THR A 124 8.85 1.07 -14.15
CA THR A 124 10.29 0.93 -14.39
C THR A 124 10.90 -0.16 -13.50
N HIS A 125 10.54 -0.19 -12.22
CA HIS A 125 11.01 -1.21 -11.28
C HIS A 125 10.48 -2.61 -11.62
N PHE A 126 9.20 -2.74 -11.98
CA PHE A 126 8.61 -4.03 -12.37
C PHE A 126 9.22 -4.59 -13.67
N ASP A 127 9.50 -3.74 -14.67
CA ASP A 127 10.15 -4.13 -15.92
C ASP A 127 11.56 -4.70 -15.69
N ALA A 128 12.22 -4.27 -14.62
CA ALA A 128 13.52 -4.77 -14.17
C ALA A 128 13.45 -5.90 -13.13
N GLN A 129 12.27 -6.41 -12.78
CA GLN A 129 12.02 -7.39 -11.72
C GLN A 129 12.49 -6.92 -10.32
N ALA A 130 12.47 -5.61 -10.09
CA ALA A 130 12.84 -4.97 -8.82
C ALA A 130 11.59 -4.61 -7.99
N MET A 131 10.69 -5.58 -7.74
CA MET A 131 9.42 -5.33 -7.02
C MET A 131 9.64 -4.74 -5.61
N HIS A 132 10.74 -5.09 -4.95
CA HIS A 132 11.13 -4.52 -3.66
C HIS A 132 11.32 -2.99 -3.72
N LEU A 133 11.89 -2.46 -4.82
CA LEU A 133 12.06 -1.01 -5.03
C LEU A 133 10.74 -0.33 -5.39
N ALA A 134 9.85 -1.01 -6.13
CA ALA A 134 8.51 -0.50 -6.40
C ALA A 134 7.72 -0.35 -5.09
N LEU A 135 7.75 -1.36 -4.22
CA LEU A 135 7.12 -1.31 -2.90
C LEU A 135 7.78 -0.25 -2.02
N GLU A 136 9.11 -0.14 -2.02
CA GLU A 136 9.80 0.92 -1.29
C GLU A 136 9.36 2.32 -1.72
N ALA A 137 9.25 2.59 -3.02
CA ALA A 137 8.78 3.89 -3.54
C ALA A 137 7.36 4.21 -3.07
N ILE A 138 6.44 3.23 -3.13
CA ILE A 138 5.06 3.38 -2.62
C ILE A 138 5.08 3.68 -1.12
N TRP A 139 5.91 2.98 -0.33
CA TRP A 139 6.00 3.19 1.11
C TRP A 139 6.68 4.49 1.52
N LEU A 140 7.64 5.00 0.75
CA LEU A 140 8.21 6.33 0.96
C LEU A 140 7.15 7.43 0.79
N MET A 141 6.29 7.29 -0.23
CA MET A 141 5.15 8.18 -0.41
C MET A 141 4.15 8.06 0.76
N LEU A 142 3.84 6.85 1.24
CA LEU A 142 2.97 6.66 2.42
C LEU A 142 3.56 7.31 3.67
N GLY A 143 4.88 7.22 3.86
CA GLY A 143 5.59 7.92 4.92
C GLY A 143 5.47 9.45 4.81
N ALA A 144 5.54 9.99 3.59
CA ALA A 144 5.28 11.41 3.34
C ALA A 144 3.82 11.78 3.65
N ALA A 145 2.86 10.93 3.28
CA ALA A 145 1.45 11.11 3.59
C ALA A 145 1.15 11.08 5.10
N ASN A 146 1.80 10.19 5.86
CA ASN A 146 1.68 10.15 7.33
C ASN A 146 2.27 11.41 7.99
N LYS A 147 3.41 11.91 7.50
CA LYS A 147 4.00 13.18 7.97
C LYS A 147 3.10 14.35 7.66
N TYR A 148 2.60 14.45 6.43
CA TYR A 148 1.63 15.45 5.99
C TYR A 148 0.38 15.43 6.87
N PHE A 149 -0.27 14.28 7.02
CA PHE A 149 -1.48 14.13 7.84
C PHE A 149 -1.22 14.57 9.30
N SER A 150 -0.04 14.27 9.83
CA SER A 150 0.32 14.65 11.19
C SER A 150 0.57 16.16 11.34
N ALA A 151 1.26 16.77 10.37
CA ALA A 151 1.53 18.21 10.36
C ALA A 151 0.25 19.04 10.18
N GLN A 152 -0.69 18.56 9.37
CA GLN A 152 -1.96 19.24 9.09
C GLN A 152 -2.99 19.11 10.22
N GLN A 153 -2.80 18.17 11.15
CA GLN A 153 -3.64 17.99 12.34
C GLN A 153 -5.16 18.02 12.09
N PRO A 154 -5.71 17.21 11.16
CA PRO A 154 -7.13 17.25 10.82
C PRO A 154 -8.06 16.94 12.02
N TRP A 155 -7.56 16.25 13.06
CA TRP A 155 -8.29 16.02 14.30
C TRP A 155 -8.51 17.28 15.15
N VAL A 156 -7.69 18.32 14.94
CA VAL A 156 -7.87 19.67 15.51
C VAL A 156 -8.78 20.48 14.59
N LEU A 157 -8.46 20.53 13.29
CA LEU A 157 -9.21 21.32 12.30
C LEU A 157 -10.71 21.01 12.32
N ARG A 158 -11.09 19.73 12.41
CA ARG A 158 -12.50 19.31 12.47
C ARG A 158 -13.31 19.91 13.62
N LYS A 159 -12.65 20.41 14.67
CA LYS A 159 -13.28 21.01 15.86
C LYS A 159 -13.40 22.53 15.75
N SER A 160 -12.80 23.15 14.73
CA SER A 160 -12.84 24.60 14.54
C SER A 160 -14.20 25.06 14.03
N GLU A 161 -14.64 26.24 14.46
CA GLU A 161 -15.85 26.90 13.95
C GLU A 161 -15.57 27.79 12.73
N SER A 162 -14.30 28.00 12.38
CA SER A 162 -13.92 28.82 11.22
C SER A 162 -14.14 28.06 9.90
N GLU A 163 -14.76 28.72 8.92
CA GLU A 163 -14.94 28.14 7.58
C GLU A 163 -13.60 27.91 6.87
N SER A 164 -12.57 28.71 7.15
CA SER A 164 -11.22 28.49 6.62
C SER A 164 -10.66 27.14 7.05
N ASP A 165 -10.83 26.81 8.33
CA ASP A 165 -10.29 25.60 8.93
C ASP A 165 -11.10 24.38 8.49
N GLN A 166 -12.42 24.54 8.34
CA GLN A 166 -13.29 23.49 7.79
C GLN A 166 -12.96 23.21 6.32
N THR A 167 -12.66 24.24 5.53
CA THR A 167 -12.17 24.09 4.15
C THR A 167 -10.83 23.35 4.15
N ARG A 168 -9.89 23.75 5.03
CA ARG A 168 -8.60 23.05 5.16
C ARG A 168 -8.77 21.59 5.57
N PHE A 169 -9.64 21.29 6.53
CA PHE A 169 -9.95 19.93 6.95
C PHE A 169 -10.43 19.04 5.79
N ARG A 170 -11.36 19.58 4.97
CA ARG A 170 -11.87 18.90 3.76
C ARG A 170 -10.75 18.64 2.75
N THR A 171 -9.91 19.64 2.47
CA THR A 171 -8.75 19.48 1.56
C THR A 171 -7.77 18.42 2.07
N VAL A 172 -7.43 18.42 3.36
CA VAL A 172 -6.49 17.45 3.95
C VAL A 172 -7.00 16.03 3.80
N LEU A 173 -8.28 15.80 4.08
CA LEU A 173 -8.89 14.48 3.92
C LEU A 173 -8.99 14.06 2.45
N TYR A 174 -9.31 14.99 1.54
CA TYR A 174 -9.31 14.70 0.10
C TYR A 174 -7.95 14.23 -0.38
N VAL A 175 -6.89 15.01 -0.11
CA VAL A 175 -5.51 14.67 -0.50
C VAL A 175 -5.11 13.31 0.07
N THR A 176 -5.41 13.05 1.35
CA THR A 176 -5.08 11.78 1.99
C THR A 176 -5.82 10.59 1.34
N CYS A 177 -7.10 10.75 1.01
CA CYS A 177 -7.88 9.69 0.35
C CYS A 177 -7.39 9.44 -1.08
N GLU A 178 -7.04 10.49 -1.82
CA GLU A 178 -6.50 10.36 -3.18
C GLU A 178 -5.16 9.63 -3.19
N VAL A 179 -4.28 9.97 -2.25
CA VAL A 179 -2.98 9.32 -2.10
C VAL A 179 -3.15 7.83 -1.73
N LEU A 180 -4.06 7.51 -0.81
CA LEU A 180 -4.41 6.13 -0.47
C LEU A 180 -5.01 5.37 -1.66
N ARG A 181 -5.81 6.03 -2.50
CA ARG A 181 -6.38 5.44 -3.72
C ARG A 181 -5.28 5.06 -4.71
N ILE A 182 -4.32 5.95 -4.95
CA ILE A 182 -3.16 5.66 -5.82
C ILE A 182 -2.33 4.51 -5.23
N ALA A 183 -2.04 4.54 -3.92
CA ALA A 183 -1.34 3.43 -3.26
C ALA A 183 -2.07 2.10 -3.48
N ALA A 184 -3.37 2.07 -3.21
CA ALA A 184 -4.21 0.89 -3.35
C ALA A 184 -4.22 0.35 -4.78
N LEU A 185 -4.31 1.22 -5.80
CA LEU A 185 -4.20 0.81 -7.20
C LEU A 185 -2.86 0.15 -7.49
N LEU A 186 -1.76 0.74 -7.05
CA LEU A 186 -0.40 0.29 -7.38
C LEU A 186 0.05 -0.94 -6.60
N ILE A 187 -0.53 -1.22 -5.42
CA ILE A 187 -0.22 -2.43 -4.66
C ILE A 187 -1.04 -3.66 -5.07
N GLN A 188 -2.05 -3.54 -5.94
CA GLN A 188 -2.86 -4.68 -6.43
C GLN A 188 -2.05 -5.88 -6.92
N PRO A 189 -0.92 -5.74 -7.64
CA PRO A 189 -0.10 -6.88 -8.07
C PRO A 189 0.49 -7.68 -6.90
N VAL A 190 0.64 -7.06 -5.72
CA VAL A 190 1.28 -7.65 -4.54
C VAL A 190 0.24 -8.04 -3.49
N LEU A 191 -0.76 -7.19 -3.25
CA LEU A 191 -1.76 -7.31 -2.19
C LEU A 191 -3.19 -7.29 -2.77
N PRO A 192 -3.59 -8.23 -3.62
CA PRO A 192 -4.83 -8.15 -4.39
C PRO A 192 -6.09 -7.99 -3.53
N GLU A 193 -6.24 -8.78 -2.46
CA GLU A 193 -7.45 -8.75 -1.63
C GLU A 193 -7.51 -7.48 -0.77
N SER A 194 -6.39 -7.11 -0.15
CA SER A 194 -6.29 -5.93 0.70
C SER A 194 -6.40 -4.63 -0.11
N ALA A 195 -5.79 -4.59 -1.30
CA ALA A 195 -5.94 -3.49 -2.23
C ALA A 195 -7.39 -3.33 -2.67
N SER A 196 -8.03 -4.44 -3.06
CA SER A 196 -9.45 -4.45 -3.44
C SER A 196 -10.33 -3.91 -2.31
N LYS A 197 -10.10 -4.39 -1.09
CA LYS A 197 -10.83 -3.93 0.11
C LYS A 197 -10.62 -2.43 0.38
N LEU A 198 -9.39 -1.92 0.24
CA LEU A 198 -9.14 -0.49 0.41
C LEU A 198 -9.81 0.34 -0.70
N LEU A 199 -9.83 -0.16 -1.95
CA LEU A 199 -10.55 0.47 -3.06
C LEU A 199 -12.07 0.46 -2.86
N ASP A 200 -12.63 -0.61 -2.28
CA ASP A 200 -14.04 -0.67 -1.86
C ASP A 200 -14.36 0.42 -0.82
N LEU A 201 -13.49 0.58 0.18
CA LEU A 201 -13.64 1.60 1.22
C LEU A 201 -13.49 3.04 0.69
N LEU A 202 -12.84 3.20 -0.47
CA LEU A 202 -12.70 4.46 -1.20
C LEU A 202 -13.78 4.62 -2.29
N GLY A 203 -14.79 3.76 -2.31
CA GLY A 203 -15.94 3.84 -3.21
C GLY A 203 -15.58 3.63 -4.69
N GLN A 204 -14.45 2.98 -4.98
CA GLN A 204 -14.02 2.74 -6.36
C GLN A 204 -14.73 1.53 -6.96
N PRO A 205 -15.46 1.65 -8.08
CA PRO A 205 -16.06 0.50 -8.75
C PRO A 205 -14.99 -0.38 -9.40
N ALA A 206 -15.33 -1.63 -9.72
CA ALA A 206 -14.37 -2.63 -10.22
C ALA A 206 -13.71 -2.24 -11.56
N ASP A 207 -14.42 -1.52 -12.42
CA ASP A 207 -13.94 -1.01 -13.71
C ASP A 207 -12.97 0.18 -13.59
N GLN A 208 -12.90 0.81 -12.41
CA GLN A 208 -11.98 1.92 -12.10
C GLN A 208 -10.75 1.47 -11.30
N ARG A 209 -10.37 0.19 -11.41
CA ARG A 209 -9.21 -0.38 -10.69
C ARG A 209 -8.01 -0.69 -11.57
N THR A 210 -8.08 -0.38 -12.86
CA THR A 210 -6.91 -0.51 -13.74
C THR A 210 -5.91 0.62 -13.51
N PHE A 211 -4.67 0.49 -13.98
CA PHE A 211 -3.68 1.57 -13.87
C PHE A 211 -4.04 2.83 -14.66
N ALA A 212 -4.93 2.74 -15.66
CA ALA A 212 -5.47 3.93 -16.32
C ALA A 212 -6.23 4.84 -15.35
N ALA A 213 -6.82 4.28 -14.29
CA ALA A 213 -7.51 5.03 -13.26
C ALA A 213 -6.56 5.83 -12.35
N VAL A 214 -5.24 5.57 -12.34
CA VAL A 214 -4.29 6.35 -11.53
C VAL A 214 -4.35 7.83 -11.91
N GLY A 215 -4.39 8.15 -13.21
CA GLY A 215 -4.49 9.52 -13.70
C GLY A 215 -5.86 10.19 -13.53
N THR A 216 -6.87 9.46 -13.04
CA THR A 216 -8.21 10.01 -12.77
C THR A 216 -8.40 10.14 -11.26
N ARG A 217 -8.54 11.38 -10.78
CA ARG A 217 -8.70 11.68 -9.35
C ARG A 217 -9.97 11.09 -8.74
N LEU A 218 -9.92 10.83 -7.44
CA LEU A 218 -11.11 10.53 -6.63
C LEU A 218 -12.15 11.63 -6.80
N THR A 219 -13.37 11.26 -7.16
CA THR A 219 -14.47 12.20 -7.41
C THR A 219 -15.08 12.68 -6.08
N PRO A 220 -15.09 14.00 -5.78
CA PRO A 220 -15.85 14.53 -4.66
C PRO A 220 -17.33 14.15 -4.73
N GLY A 221 -17.97 13.94 -3.57
CA GLY A 221 -19.36 13.49 -3.52
C GLY A 221 -19.56 11.97 -3.57
N THR A 222 -18.50 11.19 -3.83
CA THR A 222 -18.57 9.73 -3.76
C THR A 222 -18.94 9.27 -2.35
N VAL A 223 -19.91 8.36 -2.24
CA VAL A 223 -20.32 7.77 -0.96
C VAL A 223 -19.37 6.63 -0.60
N LEU A 224 -18.83 6.68 0.61
CA LEU A 224 -17.92 5.70 1.18
C LEU A 224 -18.68 4.79 2.15
N PRO A 225 -18.46 3.46 2.11
CA PRO A 225 -19.05 2.56 3.09
C PRO A 225 -18.44 2.77 4.50
N PRO A 226 -19.06 2.24 5.56
CA PRO A 226 -18.49 2.28 6.90
C PRO A 226 -17.05 1.73 6.93
N PRO A 227 -16.10 2.43 7.57
CA PRO A 227 -14.71 2.02 7.57
C PRO A 227 -14.51 0.71 8.33
N THR A 228 -13.74 -0.20 7.75
CA THR A 228 -13.30 -1.45 8.38
C THR A 228 -11.79 -1.60 8.27
N ALA A 229 -11.17 -2.29 9.22
CA ALA A 229 -9.72 -2.50 9.21
C ALA A 229 -9.32 -3.36 7.99
N VAL A 230 -8.39 -2.85 7.18
CA VAL A 230 -7.85 -3.56 6.01
C VAL A 230 -6.64 -4.41 6.41
N PHE A 231 -5.73 -3.85 7.21
CA PHE A 231 -4.48 -4.48 7.64
C PHE A 231 -4.47 -4.62 9.17
N PRO A 232 -5.04 -5.70 9.74
CA PRO A 232 -4.97 -5.92 11.18
C PRO A 232 -3.51 -6.16 11.62
N ARG A 233 -3.19 -5.74 12.84
CA ARG A 233 -1.89 -6.06 13.46
C ARG A 233 -1.82 -7.58 13.71
N TYR A 234 -0.65 -8.14 13.50
CA TYR A 234 -0.38 -9.51 13.92
C TYR A 234 0.10 -9.51 15.37
N GLN A 235 -0.55 -10.35 16.19
CA GLN A 235 -0.14 -10.65 17.56
C GLN A 235 0.13 -12.15 17.62
N PRO A 236 1.34 -12.58 18.01
CA PRO A 236 1.58 -13.99 18.31
C PRO A 236 0.66 -14.43 19.45
N GLU A 237 0.15 -15.66 19.35
CA GLU A 237 -0.53 -16.32 20.47
C GLU A 237 0.41 -16.55 21.66
#